data_AF-A0A7T8EG87-F1
#
_entry.id   AF-A0A7T8EG87-F1
#
_cell.length_a   1.000
_cell.length_b   1.000
_cell.length_c   1.000
_cell.angle_alpha   90.00
_cell.angle_beta   90.00
_cell.angle_gamma   90.00
#
_symmetry.space_group_name_H-M   'P 1'
#
loop_
_entity.id
_entity.type
_entity.pdbx_description
1 polymer ?
#
loop_
_entity_poly.entity_id
_entity_poly.type
_entity_poly.pdbx_seq_one_letter_code
_entity_poly.pdbx_strand_id
1 'polypeptide(L)' 'MTHQYQTQARLILARKLLRLGASPIQVAQDSGFCDQSHLNRQFKRAFGTTPGQFVQTEKSSRWSQD' A
#
# COMPACT_ATOMS: atom_id res chain seq x y z
N MET A 1 -3.42 -21.31 -10.84
CA MET A 1 -2.21 -20.67 -10.25
C MET A 1 -2.12 -19.16 -10.57
N THR A 2 -3.25 -18.47 -10.83
CA THR A 2 -3.23 -17.16 -11.51
C THR A 2 -3.68 -15.97 -10.65
N HIS A 3 -4.27 -16.18 -9.47
CA HIS A 3 -4.72 -15.09 -8.60
C HIS A 3 -3.64 -14.55 -7.65
N GLN A 4 -2.83 -15.43 -7.04
CA GLN A 4 -1.87 -15.00 -6.02
C GLN A 4 -0.74 -14.14 -6.61
N TYR A 5 -0.25 -14.49 -7.80
CA TYR A 5 0.80 -13.74 -8.48
C TYR A 5 0.34 -12.32 -8.87
N GLN A 6 -0.88 -12.19 -9.40
CA GLN A 6 -1.46 -10.88 -9.73
C GLN A 6 -1.64 -10.02 -8.49
N THR A 7 -2.13 -10.58 -7.38
CA THR A 7 -2.26 -9.84 -6.11
C THR A 7 -0.89 -9.37 -5.61
N GLN A 8 0.14 -10.20 -5.68
CA GLN A 8 1.49 -9.82 -5.26
C GLN A 8 2.05 -8.66 -6.09
N ALA A 9 1.87 -8.68 -7.42
CA ALA A 9 2.29 -7.59 -8.29
C ALA A 9 1.57 -6.27 -7.96
N ARG A 10 0.25 -6.32 -7.73
CA ARG A 10 -0.55 -5.15 -7.29
C ARG A 10 -0.06 -4.60 -5.95
N LEU A 11 0.27 -5.47 -5.00
CA LEU A 11 0.79 -5.10 -3.68
C LEU A 11 2.17 -4.43 -3.75
N ILE A 12 3.05 -4.89 -4.63
CA ILE A 12 4.36 -4.26 -4.87
C ILE A 12 4.18 -2.84 -5.43
N LEU A 13 3.30 -2.68 -6.41
CA LEU A 13 2.96 -1.36 -6.97
C LEU A 13 2.35 -0.45 -5.90
N ALA A 14 1.39 -0.96 -5.12
CA ALA A 14 0.76 -0.22 -4.03
C ALA A 14 1.80 0.31 -3.03
N ARG A 15 2.74 -0.54 -2.60
CA ARG A 15 3.83 -0.13 -1.70
C ARG A 15 4.71 0.96 -2.29
N LYS A 16 5.02 0.87 -3.59
CA LYS A 16 5.82 1.91 -4.29
C LYS A 16 5.09 3.25 -4.28
N LEU A 17 3.81 3.28 -4.63
CA LEU A 17 3.02 4.52 -4.66
C LEU A 17 2.86 5.14 -3.27
N LEU A 18 2.64 4.32 -2.22
CA LEU A 18 2.56 4.81 -0.85
C LEU A 18 3.87 5.48 -0.39
N ARG A 19 5.03 4.94 -0.77
CA ARG A 19 6.34 5.55 -0.49
C ARG A 19 6.54 6.89 -1.19
N LEU A 20 5.99 7.02 -2.40
CA LEU A 20 5.98 8.28 -3.15
C LEU A 20 5.00 9.32 -2.57
N GLY A 21 4.25 8.96 -1.52
CA GLY A 21 3.34 9.88 -0.82
C GLY A 21 1.90 9.88 -1.35
N ALA A 22 1.55 8.96 -2.24
CA ALA A 22 0.17 8.82 -2.70
C ALA A 22 -0.78 8.42 -1.56
N SER A 23 -2.03 8.87 -1.63
CA SER A 23 -3.04 8.54 -0.62
C SER A 23 -3.49 7.07 -0.76
N PRO A 24 -3.84 6.38 0.34
CA PRO A 24 -4.31 4.99 0.26
C PRO A 24 -5.54 4.76 -0.64
N ILE A 25 -6.40 5.78 -0.79
CA ILE A 25 -7.58 5.73 -1.66
C ILE A 25 -7.15 5.73 -3.13
N GLN A 26 -6.26 6.65 -3.52
CA GLN A 26 -5.72 6.73 -4.87
C GLN A 26 -4.95 5.45 -5.22
N VAL A 27 -4.12 4.97 -4.28
CA VAL A 27 -3.33 3.75 -4.46
C VAL A 27 -4.19 2.52 -4.71
N ALA A 28 -5.35 2.40 -4.06
CA ALA A 28 -6.26 1.28 -4.31
C ALA A 28 -6.69 1.24 -5.78
N GLN A 29 -7.12 2.37 -6.33
CA GLN A 29 -7.54 2.46 -7.74
C GLN A 29 -6.36 2.24 -8.69
N ASP A 30 -5.24 2.92 -8.47
CA ASP A 30 -4.07 2.89 -9.37
C ASP A 30 -3.36 1.53 -9.39
N SER A 31 -3.47 0.74 -8.31
CA SER A 31 -2.93 -0.62 -8.25
C SER A 31 -3.98 -1.70 -8.55
N GLY A 32 -5.22 -1.31 -8.89
CA GLY A 32 -6.27 -2.21 -9.33
C GLY A 32 -7.00 -2.96 -8.22
N PHE A 33 -7.03 -2.45 -6.99
CA PHE A 33 -7.97 -2.92 -5.96
C PHE A 33 -9.32 -2.22 -6.14
N CYS A 34 -10.41 -2.94 -5.88
CA CYS A 34 -11.77 -2.39 -6.02
C CYS A 34 -12.01 -1.18 -5.10
N ASP A 35 -11.46 -1.22 -3.89
CA ASP A 35 -11.58 -0.19 -2.89
C ASP A 35 -10.41 -0.24 -1.89
N GLN A 36 -10.34 0.78 -1.04
CA GLN A 36 -9.34 0.88 0.01
C GLN A 36 -9.42 -0.27 1.03
N SER A 37 -10.61 -0.80 1.33
CA SER A 37 -10.78 -1.90 2.28
C SER A 37 -10.18 -3.21 1.75
N HIS A 38 -10.32 -3.48 0.46
CA HIS A 38 -9.71 -4.61 -0.21
C HIS A 38 -8.19 -4.48 -0.21
N LEU A 39 -7.66 -3.29 -0.56
CA LEU A 39 -6.23 -3.00 -0.42
C LEU A 39 -5.76 -3.22 1.02
N ASN A 40 -6.46 -2.68 2.03
CA ASN A 40 -6.10 -2.81 3.44
C ASN A 40 -5.98 -4.27 3.88
N ARG A 41 -6.95 -5.12 3.50
CA ARG A 41 -6.93 -6.55 3.83
C ARG A 41 -5.72 -7.26 3.21
N GLN A 42 -5.46 -7.06 1.93
CA GLN A 42 -4.36 -7.75 1.23
C GLN A 42 -3.00 -7.21 1.66
N PHE A 43 -2.88 -5.90 1.84
CA PHE A 43 -1.64 -5.24 2.26
C PHE A 43 -1.25 -5.65 3.69
N LYS A 44 -2.22 -5.70 4.62
CA LYS A 44 -1.97 -6.22 5.98
C LYS A 44 -1.54 -7.68 5.97
N ARG A 45 -2.16 -8.52 5.15
CA ARG A 45 -1.78 -9.93 5.02
C ARG A 45 -0.36 -10.12 4.48
N ALA A 46 0.08 -9.27 3.55
CA ALA A 46 1.39 -9.38 2.92
C ALA A 46 2.52 -8.66 3.66
N PHE A 47 2.25 -7.52 4.30
CA PHE A 47 3.26 -6.64 4.89
C PHE A 47 3.10 -6.41 6.39
N GLY A 48 2.11 -7.02 7.04
CA GLY A 48 1.90 -6.94 8.49
C GLY A 48 1.33 -5.61 9.00
N THR A 49 1.19 -4.60 8.14
CA THR A 49 0.68 -3.27 8.49
C THR A 49 -0.38 -2.82 7.49
N THR A 50 -1.18 -1.81 7.82
CA THR A 50 -2.11 -1.21 6.86
C THR A 50 -1.40 -0.13 6.02
N PRO A 51 -1.88 0.17 4.80
CA PRO A 51 -1.38 1.28 3.98
C PRO A 51 -1.32 2.62 4.73
N GLY A 52 -2.33 2.93 5.54
CA GLY A 52 -2.40 4.17 6.32
C GLY A 52 -1.31 4.24 7.39
N GLN A 53 -1.11 3.16 8.14
CA GLN A 53 -0.03 3.06 9.14
C GLN A 53 1.36 3.13 8.47
N PHE A 54 1.54 2.43 7.34
CA PHE A 54 2.77 2.47 6.56
C PHE A 54 3.15 3.91 6.15
N VAL A 55 2.19 4.67 5.61
CA VAL A 55 2.42 6.08 5.22
C VAL A 55 2.70 6.95 6.44
N GLN A 56 2.05 6.71 7.58
CA GLN A 56 2.32 7.48 8.81
C GLN A 56 3.74 7.24 9.33
N THR A 57 4.21 6.00 9.32
CA THR A 57 5.59 5.66 9.70
C THR A 57 6.60 6.34 8.77
N GLU A 58 6.41 6.23 7.44
CA GLU A 58 7.30 6.85 6.45
C GLU A 58 7.32 8.38 6.55
N LYS A 59 6.17 9.00 6.85
CA LYS A 59 6.11 10.44 7.15
C LYS A 59 6.95 10.76 8.38
N SER A 60 6.73 10.05 9.50
CA SER A 60 7.47 10.30 10.74
C SER A 60 8.98 10.19 10.58
N SER A 61 9.47 9.21 9.80
CA SER A 61 10.90 9.07 9.51
C SER A 61 11.46 10.24 8.69
N ARG A 62 10.67 10.80 7.77
CA ARG A 62 11.08 11.93 6.93
C ARG A 62 11.19 13.25 7.71
N TRP A 63 10.37 13.45 8.75
CA TRP A 63 10.42 14.64 9.61
C TRP A 63 11.51 14.59 10.69
N SER A 64 12.26 13.50 10.81
CA SER A 64 13.38 13.37 11.77
C SER A 64 14.75 13.54 11.11
N GLN A 65 14.82 13.91 9.83
CA GLN A 65 16.05 14.06 9.06
C GLN A 65 16.37 15.51 8.63
N ASP A 66 15.61 16.50 9.12
CA ASP A 66 15.88 17.94 8.94
C ASP A 66 16.30 18.59 10.26
#